data_AF-A0A2G8RBV3-F1
#
_entry.id   AF-A0A2G8RBV3-F1
#
_cell.length_a   1.000
_cell.length_b   1.000
_cell.length_c   1.000
_cell.angle_alpha   90.00
_cell.angle_beta   90.00
_cell.angle_gamma   90.00
#
_symmetry.space_group_name_H-M   'P 1'
#
loop_
_entity.id
_entity.type
_entity.pdbx_description
1 polymer ?
#
loop_
_entity_poly.entity_id
_entity_poly.type
_entity_poly.pdbx_seq_one_letter_code
_entity_poly.pdbx_strand_id
1 'polypeptide(L)' 'MAPITPSGTIPVTALIAEAQRELDLRRQFYWSRVRAGKMRQDEADQRIALMQAIVKRLTVTAAL' A
#
# COMPACT_ATOMS: atom_id res chain seq x y z
N MET A 1 -23.35 -6.68 -10.00
CA MET A 1 -22.21 -5.88 -9.50
C MET A 1 -22.79 -4.75 -8.67
N ALA A 2 -22.62 -4.80 -7.34
CA ALA A 2 -23.17 -3.76 -6.47
C ALA A 2 -22.37 -2.45 -6.68
N PRO A 3 -23.04 -1.30 -6.79
CA PRO A 3 -22.35 -0.02 -6.86
C PRO A 3 -21.69 0.26 -5.51
N ILE A 4 -20.38 0.54 -5.54
CA ILE A 4 -19.65 1.09 -4.40
C ILE A 4 -20.04 2.57 -4.30
N THR A 5 -21.23 2.85 -3.79
CA THR A 5 -21.54 4.19 -3.32
C THR A 5 -20.65 4.48 -2.10
N PRO A 6 -19.86 5.57 -2.07
CA PRO A 6 -19.11 5.98 -0.89
C PRO A 6 -20.09 6.59 0.12
N SER A 7 -21.01 5.78 0.61
CA SER A 7 -22.02 6.15 1.59
C SER A 7 -21.42 5.97 2.98
N GLY A 8 -20.57 6.91 3.37
CA GLY A 8 -19.94 6.94 4.69
C GLY A 8 -18.47 7.33 4.60
N THR A 9 -18.07 8.32 5.38
CA THR A 9 -16.67 8.70 5.58
C THR A 9 -15.87 7.46 5.95
N ILE A 10 -14.99 6.98 5.07
CA ILE A 10 -14.09 5.85 5.41
C ILE A 10 -13.20 6.34 6.56
N PRO A 11 -13.17 5.65 7.71
CA PRO A 11 -12.32 6.05 8.82
C PRO A 11 -10.85 6.07 8.41
N VAL A 12 -10.08 7.05 8.88
CA VAL A 12 -8.65 7.15 8.58
C VAL A 12 -7.89 5.88 9.02
N THR A 13 -8.34 5.24 10.11
CA THR A 13 -7.81 3.95 10.56
C THR A 13 -8.04 2.83 9.56
N ALA A 14 -9.19 2.79 8.87
CA ALA A 14 -9.46 1.82 7.80
C ALA A 14 -8.60 2.10 6.56
N LEU A 15 -8.35 3.37 6.24
CA LEU A 15 -7.42 3.75 5.17
C LEU A 15 -5.98 3.32 5.48
N ILE A 16 -5.52 3.51 6.72
CA ILE A 16 -4.20 3.06 7.18
C ILE A 16 -4.10 1.53 7.10
N ALA A 17 -5.13 0.81 7.57
CA ALA A 17 -5.15 -0.65 7.56
C ALA A 17 -5.07 -1.21 6.13
N GLU A 18 -5.84 -0.65 5.19
CA GLU A 18 -5.77 -1.10 3.79
C GLU A 18 -4.44 -0.73 3.13
N ALA A 19 -3.89 0.47 3.42
CA ALA A 19 -2.58 0.86 2.91
C ALA A 19 -1.46 -0.06 3.43
N GLN A 20 -1.54 -0.50 4.69
CA GLN A 20 -0.61 -1.46 5.26
C GLN A 20 -0.76 -2.85 4.62
N ARG A 21 -2.00 -3.32 4.42
CA ARG A 21 -2.28 -4.59 3.72
C ARG A 21 -1.67 -4.60 2.32
N GLU A 22 -1.86 -3.52 1.57
CA GLU A 22 -1.31 -3.36 0.22
C GLU A 22 0.22 -3.31 0.22
N LEU A 23 0.84 -2.64 1.20
CA LEU A 23 2.30 -2.65 1.35
C LEU A 23 2.84 -4.07 1.54
N ASP A 24 2.20 -4.87 2.39
CA ASP A 24 2.64 -6.23 2.68
C ASP A 24 2.44 -7.17 1.48
N LEU A 25 1.35 -6.99 0.73
CA LEU A 25 1.14 -7.69 -0.55
C LEU A 25 2.21 -7.32 -1.59
N ARG A 26 2.51 -6.03 -1.74
CA ARG A 26 3.53 -5.56 -2.70
C ARG A 26 4.91 -6.11 -2.40
N ARG A 27 5.28 -6.23 -1.12
CA ARG A 27 6.56 -6.87 -0.72
C ARG A 27 6.67 -8.29 -1.26
N GLN A 28 5.63 -9.10 -1.12
CA GLN A 28 5.62 -10.48 -1.62
C GLN A 28 5.56 -10.53 -3.16
N PHE A 29 4.67 -9.74 -3.75
CA PHE A 29 4.46 -9.72 -5.19
C PHE A 29 5.71 -9.22 -5.94
N TYR A 30 6.30 -8.10 -5.54
CA TYR A 30 7.51 -7.58 -6.19
C TYR A 30 8.72 -8.49 -5.98
N TRP A 31 8.87 -9.10 -4.81
CA TRP A 31 9.90 -10.11 -4.60
C TRP A 31 9.81 -11.25 -5.62
N SER A 32 8.60 -11.78 -5.85
CA SER A 32 8.39 -12.83 -6.86
C SER A 32 8.73 -12.36 -8.28
N ARG A 33 8.43 -11.10 -8.61
CA ARG A 33 8.70 -10.51 -9.92
C ARG A 33 10.19 -10.26 -10.15
N VAL A 34 10.91 -9.80 -9.13
CA VAL A 34 12.36 -9.61 -9.19
C VAL A 34 13.06 -10.95 -9.34
N ARG A 35 12.67 -11.96 -8.56
CA ARG A 35 13.23 -13.31 -8.67
C ARG A 35 13.01 -13.94 -10.04
N ALA A 36 11.88 -13.63 -10.69
CA ALA A 36 11.58 -14.06 -12.06
C ALA A 36 12.28 -13.21 -13.15
N GLY A 37 13.09 -12.20 -12.79
CA GLY A 37 13.72 -11.28 -13.73
C GLY A 37 12.75 -10.34 -14.45
N LYS A 38 11.49 -10.25 -13.98
CA LYS A 38 10.41 -9.46 -14.60
C LYS A 38 10.27 -8.05 -14.01
N MET A 39 11.18 -7.68 -13.12
CA MET A 39 11.24 -6.39 -12.43
C MET A 39 12.66 -6.19 -11.90
N ARG A 40 13.16 -4.96 -11.93
CA ARG A 40 14.46 -4.64 -11.32
C ARG A 40 14.29 -4.43 -9.82
N GLN A 41 15.31 -4.80 -9.05
CA GLN A 41 15.29 -4.69 -7.58
C GLN A 41 15.09 -3.24 -7.12
N ASP A 42 15.78 -2.29 -7.76
CA ASP A 42 15.68 -0.86 -7.45
C ASP A 42 14.27 -0.29 -7.71
N GLU A 43 13.61 -0.74 -8.77
CA GLU A 43 12.21 -0.39 -9.04
C GLU A 43 11.27 -0.93 -7.96
N ALA A 44 11.49 -2.17 -7.50
CA ALA A 44 10.70 -2.77 -6.44
C ALA A 44 10.86 -2.01 -5.13
N ASP A 45 12.10 -1.69 -4.78
CA ASP A 45 12.44 -0.95 -3.57
C ASP A 45 11.86 0.47 -3.60
N GLN A 46 11.95 1.17 -4.74
CA GLN A 46 11.36 2.50 -4.89
C GLN A 46 9.84 2.48 -4.69
N ARG A 47 9.13 1.52 -5.30
CA ARG A 47 7.67 1.41 -5.16
C ARG A 47 7.25 1.02 -3.74
N ILE A 48 8.02 0.17 -3.07
CA ILE A 48 7.80 -0.17 -1.66
C ILE A 48 8.01 1.05 -0.77
N ALA A 49 9.08 1.82 -0.98
CA ALA A 49 9.38 3.03 -0.23
C ALA A 49 8.28 4.09 -0.37
N LEU A 50 7.76 4.28 -1.59
CA LEU A 50 6.61 5.17 -1.83
C LEU A 50 5.37 4.73 -1.05
N MET A 51 5.05 3.44 -1.06
CA MET A 51 3.88 2.92 -0.34
C MET A 51 4.06 3.04 1.19
N GLN A 52 5.27 2.81 1.70
CA GLN A 52 5.61 3.07 3.11
C GLN A 52 5.43 4.55 3.48
N ALA A 53 5.84 5.47 2.61
CA ALA A 53 5.65 6.90 2.84
C ALA A 53 4.16 7.28 2.88
N ILE A 54 3.32 6.66 2.04
CA ILE A 54 1.86 6.84 2.08
C ILE A 54 1.31 6.38 3.43
N VAL A 55 1.64 5.17 3.87
CA VAL A 55 1.22 4.66 5.19
C VAL A 55 1.64 5.63 6.30
N LYS A 56 2.91 6.02 6.32
CA LYS A 56 3.44 6.97 7.31
C LYS A 56 2.68 8.30 7.30
N ARG A 57 2.39 8.86 6.13
CA ARG A 57 1.66 10.14 6.01
C ARG A 57 0.23 10.02 6.51
N LEU A 58 -0.46 8.91 6.23
CA LEU A 58 -1.80 8.65 6.74
C LEU A 58 -1.80 8.52 8.26
N THR A 59 -0.83 7.78 8.83
CA THR A 59 -0.67 7.61 10.28
C THR A 59 -0.41 8.94 10.98
N VAL A 60 0.54 9.75 10.49
CA VAL A 60 0.82 11.09 11.04
C VAL A 60 -0.39 12.02 10.96
N THR A 61 -1.14 11.97 9.85
CA THR A 61 -2.36 12.79 9.69
C THR A 61 -3.45 12.38 10.69
N ALA A 62 -3.48 11.10 11.07
CA ALA A 62 -4.39 10.59 12.10
C ALA A 62 -3.95 10.93 13.54
N ALA A 63 -2.76 11.53 13.73
CA ALA A 63 -2.10 11.72 15.02
C ALA A 63 -1.91 10.41 15.84
N LEU A 64 -1.81 9.28 15.14
CA LEU A 64 -1.41 7.97 15.66
C LEU A 64 0.11 7.80 15.55
#